data_AF-A0A3Q0CPX2-F1
#
_entry.id   AF-A0A3Q0CPX2-F1
#
_cell.length_a   1.000
_cell.length_b   1.000
_cell.length_c   1.000
_cell.angle_alpha   90.00
_cell.angle_beta   90.00
_cell.angle_gamma   90.00
#
_symmetry.space_group_name_H-M   'P 1'
#
loop_
_entity.id
_entity.type
_entity.pdbx_description
1 polymer ?
#
loop_
_entity_poly.entity_id
_entity_poly.type
_entity_poly.pdbx_seq_one_letter_code
_entity_poly.pdbx_strand_id
1 'polypeptide(L)'
;MASLGATQQNWDLIRQREMKWVEMTSHWEKTMSRRYKKVKMQCRKGIPSALRARCWPLLCGAQMCQKNNPSTYQELAVAPGDPQWMETIGRDLHRQFPLHEMFVSPQGHGQRGLLQVLKAYTLYRPEQGYCQAQGPVAAVLLMHLPPEEAFWCLVQICEVYLPGYYGPHMEAVQLDAEVFMALLRRLLPRVHKHLQQVGVGPLLYLPEWFLCLFTRSLPFPTVLRIWDAFLSEGAKVLFRVGLTLMRLALGTVEQRTACPGLLETLGALRAIPPSQLQEETFMSQVHSVALSERDLQREVRIQLAHLPKSSPGPAPLPQARLPGAQAIFESQQLARVRESTKPEIPRIVVQPPEEPRPPRRKPQTRGKTFHGLLTRSRGPPIEGPSRSHRGSASFLDTRF
;
A
#
# COMPACT_ATOMS: atom_id res chain seq x y z
N MET A 1 47.58 -7.69 12.42
CA MET A 1 47.32 -8.21 11.06
C MET A 1 45.98 -8.95 10.93
N ALA A 2 45.50 -9.71 11.93
CA ALA A 2 44.21 -10.41 11.85
C ALA A 2 42.96 -9.50 11.76
N SER A 3 42.94 -8.34 12.45
CA SER A 3 41.77 -7.44 12.39
C SER A 3 41.64 -6.74 11.03
N LEU A 4 42.74 -6.35 10.38
CA LEU A 4 42.74 -5.78 9.03
C LEU A 4 42.21 -6.78 7.99
N GLY A 5 42.59 -8.06 8.10
CA GLY A 5 42.07 -9.13 7.23
C GLY A 5 40.57 -9.40 7.41
N ALA A 6 40.07 -9.41 8.65
CA ALA A 6 38.64 -9.56 8.94
C ALA A 6 37.81 -8.36 8.44
N THR A 7 38.36 -7.14 8.57
CA THR A 7 37.69 -5.93 8.09
C THR A 7 37.64 -5.89 6.57
N GLN A 8 38.72 -6.27 5.88
CA GLN A 8 38.79 -6.34 4.41
C GLN A 8 37.82 -7.39 3.84
N GLN A 9 37.74 -8.58 4.45
CA GLN A 9 36.79 -9.63 4.06
C GLN A 9 35.32 -9.17 4.19
N ASN A 10 35.02 -8.33 5.18
CA ASN A 10 33.69 -7.75 5.36
C ASN A 10 33.34 -6.77 4.22
N TRP A 11 34.27 -5.90 3.82
CA TRP A 11 34.08 -4.97 2.70
C TRP A 11 33.88 -5.68 1.36
N ASP A 12 34.65 -6.74 1.10
CA ASP A 12 34.50 -7.52 -0.13
C ASP A 12 33.14 -8.22 -0.18
N LEU A 13 32.66 -8.74 0.95
CA LEU A 13 31.33 -9.33 1.05
C LEU A 13 30.22 -8.29 0.78
N ILE A 14 30.33 -7.08 1.35
CA ILE A 14 29.38 -5.98 1.11
C ILE A 14 29.38 -5.62 -0.38
N ARG A 15 30.55 -5.40 -0.98
CA ARG A 15 30.69 -5.06 -2.41
C ARG A 15 30.10 -6.16 -3.31
N GLN A 16 30.34 -7.43 -2.99
CA GLN A 16 29.74 -8.55 -3.73
C GLN A 16 28.21 -8.57 -3.63
N ARG A 17 27.64 -8.24 -2.45
CA ARG A 17 26.19 -8.13 -2.28
C ARG A 17 25.64 -6.93 -3.06
N GLU A 18 26.34 -5.81 -3.07
CA GLU A 18 25.97 -4.62 -3.84
C GLU A 18 25.92 -4.90 -5.33
N MET A 19 26.99 -5.49 -5.89
CA MET A 19 27.06 -5.82 -7.31
C MET A 19 25.92 -6.77 -7.75
N LYS A 20 25.55 -7.74 -6.90
CA LYS A 20 24.41 -8.62 -7.16
C LYS A 20 23.09 -7.84 -7.23
N TRP A 21 22.89 -6.88 -6.35
CA TRP A 21 21.69 -6.03 -6.36
C TRP A 21 21.67 -5.08 -7.55
N VAL A 22 22.81 -4.49 -7.92
CA VAL A 22 22.95 -3.66 -9.14
C VAL A 22 22.59 -4.46 -10.39
N GLU A 23 23.10 -5.69 -10.54
CA GLU A 23 22.77 -6.56 -11.67
C GLU A 23 21.26 -6.88 -11.74
N MET A 24 20.68 -7.26 -10.59
CA MET A 24 19.25 -7.61 -10.49
C MET A 24 18.33 -6.42 -10.81
N THR A 25 18.64 -5.25 -10.27
CA THR A 25 17.82 -4.03 -10.44
C THR A 25 17.99 -3.37 -11.81
N SER A 26 19.10 -3.62 -12.51
CA SER A 26 19.30 -3.12 -13.89
C SER A 26 18.40 -3.83 -14.90
N HIS A 27 17.96 -5.05 -14.57
CA HIS A 27 17.03 -5.83 -15.39
C HIS A 27 15.82 -6.26 -14.54
N TRP A 28 15.15 -5.28 -13.93
CA TRP A 28 14.15 -5.55 -12.89
C TRP A 28 12.99 -6.42 -13.38
N GLU A 29 12.37 -6.07 -14.52
CA GLU A 29 11.22 -6.82 -15.06
C GLU A 29 11.57 -8.29 -15.33
N LYS A 30 12.67 -8.54 -16.06
CA LYS A 30 13.19 -9.91 -16.30
C LYS A 30 13.53 -10.64 -15.00
N THR A 31 14.09 -9.92 -14.02
CA THR A 31 14.48 -10.50 -12.72
C THR A 31 13.25 -10.87 -11.90
N MET A 32 12.21 -10.05 -11.86
CA MET A 32 10.97 -10.37 -11.15
C MET A 32 10.24 -11.55 -11.82
N SER A 33 10.10 -11.56 -13.15
CA SER A 33 9.40 -12.65 -13.84
C SER A 33 10.10 -14.01 -13.77
N ARG A 34 11.44 -14.05 -13.74
CA ARG A 34 12.20 -15.32 -13.84
C ARG A 34 12.98 -15.69 -12.58
N ARG A 35 13.34 -14.72 -11.74
CA ARG A 35 14.31 -14.87 -10.65
C ARG A 35 13.79 -14.33 -9.31
N TYR A 36 12.48 -14.18 -9.11
CA TYR A 36 11.92 -13.66 -7.85
C TYR A 36 12.38 -14.44 -6.61
N LYS A 37 12.50 -15.78 -6.67
CA LYS A 37 13.06 -16.58 -5.56
C LYS A 37 14.45 -16.11 -5.12
N LYS A 38 15.29 -15.68 -6.07
CA LYS A 38 16.61 -15.09 -5.81
C LYS A 38 16.48 -13.73 -5.13
N VAL A 39 15.63 -12.84 -5.65
CA VAL A 39 15.34 -11.51 -5.05
C VAL A 39 14.90 -11.66 -3.60
N LYS A 40 13.88 -12.50 -3.37
CA LYS A 40 13.37 -12.83 -2.04
C LYS A 40 14.49 -13.27 -1.09
N MET A 41 15.35 -14.19 -1.54
CA MET A 41 16.46 -14.67 -0.72
C MET A 41 17.49 -13.58 -0.43
N GLN A 42 17.78 -12.67 -1.38
CA GLN A 42 18.65 -11.53 -1.13
C GLN A 42 18.03 -10.53 -0.14
N CYS A 43 16.71 -10.27 -0.20
CA CYS A 43 16.02 -9.46 0.82
C CYS A 43 16.17 -10.08 2.22
N ARG A 44 16.01 -11.41 2.32
CA ARG A 44 16.24 -12.15 3.58
C ARG A 44 17.68 -12.10 4.07
N LYS A 45 18.66 -11.88 3.20
CA LYS A 45 20.08 -11.69 3.58
C LYS A 45 20.44 -10.24 3.95
N GLY A 46 19.69 -9.27 3.44
CA GLY A 46 19.94 -7.84 3.66
C GLY A 46 20.23 -7.11 2.38
N ILE A 47 19.53 -6.01 2.18
CA ILE A 47 19.87 -5.04 1.14
C ILE A 47 20.96 -4.14 1.71
N PRO A 48 22.12 -4.02 1.04
CA PRO A 48 23.14 -3.06 1.43
C PRO A 48 22.55 -1.65 1.54
N SER A 49 23.00 -0.87 2.53
CA SER A 49 22.41 0.43 2.84
C SER A 49 22.35 1.35 1.62
N ALA A 50 23.44 1.41 0.85
CA ALA A 50 23.57 2.23 -0.36
C ALA A 50 22.56 1.87 -1.48
N LEU A 51 21.94 0.69 -1.43
CA LEU A 51 21.03 0.23 -2.48
C LEU A 51 19.55 0.24 -2.07
N ARG A 52 19.22 0.55 -0.81
CA ARG A 52 17.81 0.64 -0.38
C ARG A 52 17.05 1.70 -1.16
N ALA A 53 17.68 2.84 -1.44
CA ALA A 53 17.12 3.91 -2.26
C ALA A 53 16.63 3.41 -3.62
N ARG A 54 17.41 2.51 -4.24
CA ARG A 54 17.05 1.90 -5.53
C ARG A 54 16.07 0.74 -5.38
N CYS A 55 16.24 -0.09 -4.36
CA CYS A 55 15.53 -1.36 -4.22
C CYS A 55 14.12 -1.23 -3.64
N TRP A 56 13.92 -0.39 -2.62
CA TRP A 56 12.62 -0.29 -1.96
C TRP A 56 11.51 0.20 -2.90
N PRO A 57 11.69 1.26 -3.71
CA PRO A 57 10.66 1.70 -4.65
C PRO A 57 10.34 0.67 -5.74
N LEU A 58 11.32 -0.15 -6.12
CA LEU A 58 11.15 -1.26 -7.06
C LEU A 58 10.37 -2.43 -6.44
N LEU A 59 10.67 -2.77 -5.18
CA LEU A 59 10.02 -3.88 -4.46
C LEU A 59 8.56 -3.58 -4.16
N CYS A 60 8.24 -2.39 -3.67
CA CYS A 60 6.88 -2.01 -3.33
C CYS A 60 6.07 -1.49 -4.52
N GLY A 61 6.67 -1.35 -5.70
CA GLY A 61 6.00 -0.87 -6.90
C GLY A 61 5.81 0.65 -6.95
N ALA A 62 6.35 1.41 -5.99
CA ALA A 62 6.28 2.87 -5.94
C ALA A 62 6.87 3.54 -7.19
N GLN A 63 7.96 3.00 -7.74
CA GLN A 63 8.56 3.55 -8.96
C GLN A 63 7.58 3.54 -10.14
N MET A 64 6.72 2.52 -10.21
CA MET A 64 5.70 2.45 -11.25
C MET A 64 4.62 3.52 -11.05
N CYS A 65 4.17 3.70 -9.80
CA CYS A 65 3.19 4.72 -9.47
C CYS A 65 3.69 6.11 -9.81
N GLN A 66 4.94 6.42 -9.47
CA GLN A 66 5.59 7.67 -9.86
C GLN A 66 5.60 7.87 -11.37
N LYS A 67 6.02 6.85 -12.15
CA LYS A 67 6.04 6.93 -13.62
C LYS A 67 4.65 7.15 -14.23
N ASN A 68 3.63 6.54 -13.66
CA ASN A 68 2.25 6.64 -14.15
C ASN A 68 1.55 7.94 -13.71
N ASN A 69 2.09 8.64 -12.71
CA ASN A 69 1.51 9.86 -12.15
C ASN A 69 2.59 10.95 -12.08
N PRO A 70 3.10 11.40 -13.25
CA PRO A 70 4.12 12.42 -13.29
C PRO A 70 3.60 13.73 -12.66
N SER A 71 4.48 14.46 -11.97
CA SER A 71 4.19 15.76 -11.34
C SER A 71 3.21 15.73 -10.15
N THR A 72 2.53 14.62 -9.87
CA THR A 72 1.51 14.55 -8.81
C THR A 72 2.08 14.90 -7.44
N TYR A 73 3.24 14.38 -7.06
CA TYR A 73 3.84 14.74 -5.77
C TYR A 73 4.21 16.22 -5.70
N GLN A 74 4.76 16.78 -6.77
CA GLN A 74 5.16 18.18 -6.85
C GLN A 74 3.94 19.09 -6.66
N GLU A 75 2.83 18.78 -7.32
CA GLU A 75 1.56 19.49 -7.18
C GLU A 75 1.02 19.41 -5.74
N LEU A 76 1.00 18.22 -5.15
CA LEU A 76 0.56 18.02 -3.76
C LEU A 76 1.50 18.70 -2.73
N ALA A 77 2.80 18.73 -3.02
CA ALA A 77 3.80 19.35 -2.17
C ALA A 77 3.66 20.88 -2.14
N VAL A 78 3.22 21.51 -3.22
CA VAL A 78 2.93 22.96 -3.25
C VAL A 78 1.51 23.31 -2.81
N ALA A 79 0.56 22.40 -2.99
CA ALA A 79 -0.83 22.63 -2.61
C ALA A 79 -0.98 22.94 -1.11
N PRO A 80 -1.94 23.81 -0.73
CA PRO A 80 -2.24 24.06 0.67
C PRO A 80 -2.76 22.77 1.33
N GLY A 81 -2.19 22.44 2.49
CA GLY A 81 -2.67 21.32 3.31
C GLY A 81 -3.94 21.70 4.08
N ASP A 82 -4.72 20.70 4.46
CA ASP A 82 -5.82 20.90 5.40
C ASP A 82 -5.27 21.44 6.75
N PRO A 83 -5.80 22.55 7.30
CA PRO A 83 -5.33 23.12 8.55
C PRO A 83 -5.30 22.14 9.72
N GLN A 84 -6.29 21.26 9.83
CA GLN A 84 -6.38 20.26 10.89
C GLN A 84 -5.22 19.25 10.81
N TRP A 85 -4.93 18.77 9.60
CA TRP A 85 -3.83 17.82 9.39
C TRP A 85 -2.47 18.49 9.54
N MET A 86 -2.32 19.72 9.07
CA MET A 86 -1.10 20.50 9.25
C MET A 86 -0.76 20.69 10.73
N GLU A 87 -1.75 21.03 11.56
CA GLU A 87 -1.55 21.15 13.02
C GLU A 87 -1.19 19.79 13.64
N THR A 88 -1.95 18.73 13.30
CA THR A 88 -1.73 17.40 13.88
C THR A 88 -0.36 16.83 13.52
N ILE A 89 0.03 16.92 12.25
CA ILE A 89 1.36 16.50 11.78
C ILE A 89 2.42 17.35 12.46
N GLY A 90 2.26 18.67 12.50
CA GLY A 90 3.21 19.60 13.13
C GLY A 90 3.50 19.26 14.60
N ARG A 91 2.47 18.90 15.37
CA ARG A 91 2.61 18.44 16.76
C ARG A 91 3.32 17.09 16.88
N ASP A 92 3.35 16.26 15.83
CA ASP A 92 3.97 14.94 15.87
C ASP A 92 5.42 14.91 15.37
N LEU A 93 5.84 15.89 14.57
CA LEU A 93 7.18 15.93 13.96
C LEU A 93 8.31 15.79 14.99
N HIS A 94 8.21 16.52 16.11
CA HIS A 94 9.26 16.53 17.15
C HIS A 94 9.48 15.18 17.83
N ARG A 95 8.52 14.25 17.74
CA ARG A 95 8.62 12.91 18.33
C ARG A 95 9.20 11.88 17.36
N GLN A 96 9.38 12.23 16.08
CA GLN A 96 9.88 11.28 15.08
C GLN A 96 11.41 11.32 15.02
N PHE A 97 12.05 10.34 15.65
CA PHE A 97 13.51 10.20 15.72
C PHE A 97 14.24 11.48 16.20
N PRO A 98 13.91 12.01 17.39
CA PRO A 98 14.38 13.32 17.85
C PRO A 98 15.91 13.44 17.99
N LEU A 99 16.61 12.32 18.14
CA LEU A 99 18.07 12.27 18.28
C LEU A 99 18.80 12.01 16.94
N HIS A 100 18.06 11.79 15.85
CA HIS A 100 18.64 11.51 14.55
C HIS A 100 19.06 12.81 13.85
N GLU A 101 20.26 12.85 13.27
CA GLU A 101 20.87 14.04 12.66
C GLU A 101 19.95 14.74 11.63
N MET A 102 19.22 13.95 10.83
CA MET A 102 18.25 14.50 9.87
C MET A 102 17.07 15.25 10.51
N PHE A 103 16.64 14.87 11.72
CA PHE A 103 15.39 15.35 12.35
C PHE A 103 15.61 16.17 13.63
N VAL A 104 16.84 16.24 14.15
CA VAL A 104 17.19 16.90 15.42
C VAL A 104 16.92 18.41 15.40
N SER A 105 17.14 19.08 14.26
CA SER A 105 16.90 20.52 14.13
C SER A 105 15.40 20.80 13.99
N PRO A 106 14.78 21.56 14.91
CA PRO A 106 13.42 22.05 14.74
C PRO A 106 13.29 22.82 13.43
N GLN A 107 12.26 22.51 12.64
CA GLN A 107 12.03 23.13 11.32
C GLN A 107 13.22 22.95 10.33
N GLY A 108 14.14 22.03 10.62
CA GLY A 108 15.24 21.65 9.74
C GLY A 108 14.76 21.02 8.44
N HIS A 109 15.69 20.71 7.54
CA HIS A 109 15.35 20.12 6.24
C HIS A 109 14.58 18.79 6.39
N GLY A 110 14.98 17.92 7.33
CA GLY A 110 14.30 16.64 7.56
C GLY A 110 12.88 16.79 8.09
N GLN A 111 12.65 17.65 9.09
CA GLN A 111 11.30 17.89 9.61
C GLN A 111 10.38 18.53 8.56
N ARG A 112 10.91 19.45 7.74
CA ARG A 112 10.17 20.04 6.62
C ARG A 112 9.84 19.02 5.53
N GLY A 113 10.79 18.16 5.17
CA GLY A 113 10.57 17.06 4.24
C GLY A 113 9.51 16.08 4.76
N LEU A 114 9.57 15.74 6.05
CA LEU A 114 8.59 14.86 6.69
C LEU A 114 7.19 15.47 6.69
N LEU A 115 7.06 16.75 7.06
CA LEU A 115 5.81 17.49 6.96
C LEU A 115 5.25 17.46 5.53
N GLN A 116 6.09 17.73 4.53
CA GLN A 116 5.66 17.76 3.13
C GLN A 116 5.19 16.40 2.63
N VAL A 117 5.90 15.31 2.93
CA VAL A 117 5.50 13.95 2.53
C VAL A 117 4.18 13.55 3.18
N LEU A 118 4.03 13.78 4.49
CA LEU A 118 2.80 13.45 5.22
C LEU A 118 1.63 14.31 4.75
N LYS A 119 1.83 15.62 4.58
CA LYS A 119 0.82 16.53 4.00
C LYS A 119 0.38 16.05 2.62
N ALA A 120 1.33 15.76 1.72
CA ALA A 120 1.01 15.28 0.39
C ALA A 120 0.19 13.98 0.43
N TYR A 121 0.49 13.07 1.37
CA TYR A 121 -0.33 11.87 1.58
C TYR A 121 -1.76 12.21 1.99
N THR A 122 -1.97 13.13 2.95
CA THR A 122 -3.33 13.53 3.36
C THR A 122 -4.14 14.16 2.23
N LEU A 123 -3.49 14.86 1.29
CA LEU A 123 -4.16 15.42 0.12
C LEU A 123 -4.44 14.35 -0.95
N TYR A 124 -3.58 13.34 -1.06
CA TYR A 124 -3.76 12.22 -1.98
C TYR A 124 -4.83 11.22 -1.51
N ARG A 125 -5.02 11.08 -0.18
CA ARG A 125 -5.98 10.20 0.49
C ARG A 125 -6.73 10.94 1.60
N PRO A 126 -7.58 11.93 1.26
CA PRO A 126 -8.30 12.74 2.24
C PRO A 126 -9.22 11.93 3.15
N GLU A 127 -9.77 10.81 2.66
CA GLU A 127 -10.63 9.91 3.41
C GLU A 127 -9.91 9.14 4.53
N GLN A 128 -8.59 8.92 4.39
CA GLN A 128 -7.77 8.32 5.44
C GLN A 128 -7.17 9.37 6.36
N GLY A 129 -6.81 10.54 5.81
CA GLY A 129 -6.19 11.62 6.57
C GLY A 129 -4.81 11.24 7.10
N TYR A 130 -4.48 11.71 8.31
CA TYR A 130 -3.21 11.40 8.96
C TYR A 130 -3.42 10.61 10.25
N CYS A 131 -2.79 9.44 10.31
CA CYS A 131 -2.62 8.64 11.52
C CYS A 131 -1.20 8.85 12.08
N GLN A 132 -1.09 9.12 13.38
CA GLN A 132 0.20 9.37 14.07
C GLN A 132 1.26 8.28 13.83
N ALA A 133 0.83 7.06 13.56
CA ALA A 133 1.73 5.94 13.27
C ALA A 133 2.36 6.00 11.86
N GLN A 134 1.89 6.87 10.96
CA GLN A 134 2.52 7.12 9.66
C GLN A 134 3.79 7.96 9.80
N GLY A 135 3.86 8.86 10.79
CA GLY A 135 5.04 9.69 11.07
C GLY A 135 6.37 8.93 11.08
N PRO A 136 6.54 7.88 11.90
CA PRO A 136 7.79 7.13 11.95
C PRO A 136 8.05 6.33 10.67
N VAL A 137 7.02 5.83 9.99
CA VAL A 137 7.15 5.14 8.70
C VAL A 137 7.68 6.09 7.63
N ALA A 138 7.08 7.28 7.50
CA ALA A 138 7.53 8.31 6.56
C ALA A 138 8.94 8.82 6.88
N ALA A 139 9.30 8.94 8.16
CA ALA A 139 10.64 9.33 8.58
C ALA A 139 11.70 8.30 8.13
N VAL A 140 11.47 6.99 8.33
CA VAL A 140 12.41 5.95 7.88
C VAL A 140 12.56 5.92 6.36
N LEU A 141 11.47 6.16 5.62
CA LEU A 141 11.54 6.31 4.17
C LEU A 141 12.42 7.51 3.78
N LEU A 142 12.21 8.68 4.37
CA LEU A 142 13.00 9.89 4.10
C LEU A 142 14.48 9.78 4.48
N MET A 143 14.82 8.95 5.46
CA MET A 143 16.23 8.66 5.78
C MET A 143 16.98 7.97 4.62
N HIS A 144 16.25 7.31 3.69
CA HIS A 144 16.84 6.51 2.62
C HIS A 144 16.45 6.96 1.22
N LEU A 145 15.41 7.80 1.08
CA LEU A 145 14.78 8.13 -0.19
C LEU A 145 14.59 9.64 -0.33
N PRO A 146 14.68 10.18 -1.55
CA PRO A 146 14.21 11.52 -1.82
C PRO A 146 12.69 11.64 -1.55
N PRO A 147 12.17 12.86 -1.30
CA PRO A 147 10.80 13.05 -0.83
C PRO A 147 9.70 12.46 -1.72
N GLU A 148 9.83 12.56 -3.04
CA GLU A 148 8.84 12.00 -3.97
C GLU A 148 8.79 10.47 -3.93
N GLU A 149 9.94 9.80 -3.89
CA GLU A 149 10.02 8.35 -3.79
C GLU A 149 9.51 7.88 -2.42
N ALA A 150 9.86 8.61 -1.35
CA ALA A 150 9.33 8.36 0.00
C ALA A 150 7.80 8.46 0.04
N PHE A 151 7.23 9.48 -0.61
CA PHE A 151 5.77 9.64 -0.74
C PHE A 151 5.14 8.43 -1.44
N TRP A 152 5.64 8.02 -2.60
CA TRP A 152 5.06 6.88 -3.32
C TRP A 152 5.25 5.55 -2.58
N CYS A 153 6.37 5.37 -1.87
CA CYS A 153 6.56 4.21 -0.99
C CYS A 153 5.56 4.22 0.17
N LEU A 154 5.30 5.38 0.78
CA LEU A 154 4.29 5.53 1.84
C LEU A 154 2.89 5.17 1.31
N VAL A 155 2.52 5.70 0.13
CA VAL A 155 1.27 5.33 -0.55
C VAL A 155 1.18 3.82 -0.74
N GLN A 156 2.23 3.16 -1.25
CA GLN A 156 2.20 1.71 -1.41
C GLN A 156 2.02 0.96 -0.08
N ILE A 157 2.72 1.38 0.97
CA ILE A 157 2.61 0.75 2.29
C ILE A 157 1.18 0.88 2.83
N CYS A 158 0.59 2.08 2.79
CA CYS A 158 -0.74 2.33 3.35
C CYS A 158 -1.85 1.70 2.49
N GLU A 159 -1.78 1.81 1.17
CA GLU A 159 -2.88 1.42 0.29
C GLU A 159 -2.83 -0.05 -0.15
N VAL A 160 -1.63 -0.63 -0.28
CA VAL A 160 -1.45 -1.93 -0.93
C VAL A 160 -0.99 -3.01 0.05
N TYR A 161 -0.04 -2.69 0.91
CA TYR A 161 0.45 -3.64 1.91
C TYR A 161 -0.45 -3.72 3.14
N LEU A 162 -0.92 -2.58 3.63
CA LEU A 162 -1.67 -2.44 4.88
C LEU A 162 -2.99 -1.65 4.73
N PRO A 163 -3.84 -1.99 3.75
CA PRO A 163 -5.12 -1.30 3.58
C PRO A 163 -5.96 -1.39 4.86
N GLY A 164 -6.53 -0.26 5.27
CA GLY A 164 -7.38 -0.15 6.47
C GLY A 164 -6.61 -0.08 7.80
N TYR A 165 -5.27 -0.02 7.78
CA TYR A 165 -4.48 0.18 9.01
C TYR A 165 -4.54 1.62 9.53
N TYR A 166 -4.42 2.58 8.62
CA TYR A 166 -4.24 4.00 8.97
C TYR A 166 -5.53 4.82 8.93
N GLY A 167 -6.67 4.18 8.62
CA GLY A 167 -7.98 4.83 8.66
C GLY A 167 -8.49 5.08 10.09
N PRO A 168 -9.53 5.90 10.26
CA PRO A 168 -10.01 6.36 11.58
C PRO A 168 -10.39 5.25 12.56
N HIS A 169 -10.87 4.11 12.05
CA HIS A 169 -11.35 3.00 12.87
C HIS A 169 -10.33 1.86 13.04
N MET A 170 -9.16 1.94 12.37
CA MET A 170 -8.10 0.93 12.42
C MET A 170 -8.61 -0.53 12.28
N GLU A 171 -9.64 -0.74 11.45
CA GLU A 171 -10.39 -2.00 11.36
C GLU A 171 -9.49 -3.19 11.03
N ALA A 172 -8.53 -2.97 10.12
CA ALA A 172 -7.60 -4.00 9.72
C ALA A 172 -6.61 -4.37 10.83
N VAL A 173 -6.28 -3.44 11.75
CA VAL A 173 -5.46 -3.74 12.94
C VAL A 173 -6.26 -4.56 13.95
N GLN A 174 -7.54 -4.24 14.15
CA GLN A 174 -8.42 -5.00 15.04
C GLN A 174 -8.59 -6.44 14.53
N LEU A 175 -8.84 -6.62 13.23
CA LEU A 175 -8.87 -7.95 12.61
C LEU A 175 -7.54 -8.69 12.79
N ASP A 176 -6.43 -8.01 12.54
CA ASP A 176 -5.10 -8.63 12.65
C ASP A 176 -4.71 -8.96 14.08
N ALA A 177 -5.28 -8.25 15.07
CA ALA A 177 -5.14 -8.60 16.48
C ALA A 177 -5.77 -9.96 16.77
N GLU A 178 -6.96 -10.24 16.24
CA GLU A 178 -7.62 -11.56 16.34
C GLU A 178 -6.85 -12.64 15.59
N VAL A 179 -6.40 -12.34 14.36
CA VAL A 179 -5.56 -13.26 13.56
C VAL A 179 -4.27 -13.58 14.32
N PHE A 180 -3.63 -12.58 14.93
CA PHE A 180 -2.40 -12.77 15.70
C PHE A 180 -2.64 -13.65 16.94
N MET A 181 -3.76 -13.45 17.65
CA MET A 181 -4.14 -14.30 18.79
C MET A 181 -4.41 -15.74 18.37
N ALA A 182 -5.07 -15.97 17.24
CA ALA A 182 -5.28 -17.31 16.70
C ALA A 182 -3.95 -17.98 16.30
N LEU A 183 -3.03 -17.22 15.69
CA LEU A 183 -1.68 -17.70 15.39
C LEU A 183 -0.86 -18.00 16.64
N LEU A 184 -0.97 -17.19 17.70
CA LEU A 184 -0.37 -17.48 19.00
C LEU A 184 -0.92 -18.79 19.59
N ARG A 185 -2.24 -18.98 19.55
CA ARG A 185 -2.88 -20.22 20.02
C ARG A 185 -2.32 -21.45 19.30
N ARG A 186 -2.11 -21.34 17.98
CA ARG A 186 -1.62 -22.43 17.13
C ARG A 186 -0.11 -22.68 17.30
N LEU A 187 0.70 -21.62 17.32
CA LEU A 187 2.17 -21.73 17.23
C LEU A 187 2.89 -21.62 18.58
N LEU A 188 2.29 -20.93 19.54
CA LEU A 188 2.83 -20.67 20.88
C LEU A 188 1.73 -20.85 21.96
N PRO A 189 1.09 -22.03 22.06
CA PRO A 189 -0.10 -22.23 22.90
C PRO A 189 0.11 -21.90 24.38
N ARG A 190 1.33 -22.13 24.91
CA ARG A 190 1.70 -21.79 26.29
C ARG A 190 1.76 -20.27 26.51
N VAL A 191 2.26 -19.52 25.53
CA VAL A 191 2.27 -18.03 25.56
C VAL A 191 0.85 -17.50 25.46
N HIS A 192 0.05 -18.01 24.52
CA HIS A 192 -1.36 -17.64 24.39
C HIS A 192 -2.12 -17.85 25.71
N LYS A 193 -1.98 -19.02 26.34
CA LYS A 193 -2.62 -19.32 27.63
C LYS A 193 -2.22 -18.33 28.72
N HIS A 194 -0.92 -18.01 28.82
CA HIS A 194 -0.42 -17.03 29.79
C HIS A 194 -1.04 -15.66 29.57
N LEU A 195 -1.01 -15.14 28.33
CA LEU A 195 -1.60 -13.84 28.00
C LEU A 195 -3.09 -13.76 28.38
N GLN A 196 -3.85 -14.83 28.14
CA GLN A 196 -5.25 -14.92 28.55
C GLN A 196 -5.42 -14.91 30.08
N GLN A 197 -4.58 -15.65 30.80
CA GLN A 197 -4.64 -15.73 32.27
C GLN A 197 -4.31 -14.38 32.93
N VAL A 198 -3.35 -13.64 32.40
CA VAL A 198 -2.93 -12.33 32.95
C VAL A 198 -3.69 -11.15 32.36
N GLY A 199 -4.66 -11.39 31.46
CA GLY A 199 -5.49 -10.34 30.86
C GLY A 199 -4.78 -9.44 29.84
N VAL A 200 -3.70 -9.90 29.20
CA VAL A 200 -2.97 -9.11 28.19
C VAL A 200 -3.60 -9.31 26.81
N GLY A 201 -4.42 -8.33 26.41
CA GLY A 201 -5.01 -8.27 25.08
C GLY A 201 -4.01 -7.85 23.99
N PRO A 202 -4.21 -8.27 22.73
CA PRO A 202 -3.30 -7.97 21.63
C PRO A 202 -3.16 -6.47 21.33
N LEU A 203 -4.22 -5.68 21.52
CA LEU A 203 -4.21 -4.24 21.25
C LEU A 203 -3.30 -3.43 22.19
N LEU A 204 -2.76 -4.04 23.26
CA LEU A 204 -1.82 -3.38 24.18
C LEU A 204 -0.38 -3.29 23.63
N TYR A 205 -0.05 -4.05 22.59
CA TYR A 205 1.30 -4.07 21.99
C TYR A 205 1.28 -4.07 20.46
N LEU A 206 0.28 -4.68 19.85
CA LEU A 206 0.23 -4.90 18.40
C LEU A 206 0.13 -3.60 17.57
N PRO A 207 -0.62 -2.56 17.97
CA PRO A 207 -0.65 -1.30 17.24
C PRO A 207 0.73 -0.64 17.12
N GLU A 208 1.52 -0.62 18.20
CA GLU A 208 2.88 -0.07 18.17
C GLU A 208 3.78 -0.87 17.20
N TRP A 209 3.67 -2.20 17.24
CA TRP A 209 4.44 -3.08 16.38
C TRP A 209 4.06 -2.96 14.90
N PHE A 210 2.77 -3.00 14.59
CA PHE A 210 2.29 -3.18 13.23
C PHE A 210 2.07 -1.85 12.52
N LEU A 211 1.46 -0.85 13.17
CA LEU A 211 1.22 0.45 12.53
C LEU A 211 2.52 1.21 12.27
N CYS A 212 3.49 1.08 13.17
CA CYS A 212 4.80 1.73 13.03
C CYS A 212 5.84 0.82 12.36
N LEU A 213 5.45 -0.37 11.85
CA LEU A 213 6.38 -1.33 11.22
C LEU A 213 7.64 -1.61 12.07
N PHE A 214 7.43 -1.78 13.38
CA PHE A 214 8.45 -2.01 14.42
C PHE A 214 9.50 -0.91 14.61
N THR A 215 9.38 0.23 13.93
CA THR A 215 10.36 1.33 13.98
C THR A 215 10.55 1.93 15.38
N ARG A 216 9.56 1.79 16.26
CA ARG A 216 9.59 2.28 17.65
C ARG A 216 10.04 1.22 18.67
N SER A 217 10.03 -0.06 18.29
CA SER A 217 10.15 -1.16 19.25
C SER A 217 11.43 -1.99 19.08
N LEU A 218 12.16 -1.83 17.96
CA LEU A 218 13.36 -2.63 17.65
C LEU A 218 14.57 -1.77 17.30
N PRO A 219 15.80 -2.29 17.49
CA PRO A 219 17.01 -1.63 17.03
C PRO A 219 16.94 -1.28 15.54
N PHE A 220 17.38 -0.07 15.18
CA PHE A 220 17.24 0.46 13.83
C PHE A 220 17.82 -0.44 12.72
N PRO A 221 19.02 -1.04 12.85
CA PRO A 221 19.52 -1.98 11.86
C PRO A 221 18.59 -3.17 11.61
N THR A 222 17.99 -3.72 12.68
CA THR A 222 17.02 -4.82 12.61
C THR A 222 15.73 -4.38 11.92
N VAL A 223 15.25 -3.16 12.18
CA VAL A 223 14.09 -2.59 11.49
C VAL A 223 14.32 -2.57 9.98
N LEU A 224 15.48 -2.11 9.51
CA LEU A 224 15.78 -2.08 8.07
C LEU A 224 15.76 -3.47 7.44
N ARG A 225 16.21 -4.49 8.17
CA ARG A 225 16.19 -5.88 7.71
C ARG A 225 14.78 -6.46 7.67
N ILE A 226 13.93 -6.07 8.62
CA ILE A 226 12.50 -6.39 8.60
C ILE A 226 11.84 -5.74 7.38
N TRP A 227 12.16 -4.48 7.08
CA TRP A 227 11.61 -3.75 5.93
C TRP A 227 12.04 -4.37 4.60
N ASP A 228 13.31 -4.74 4.45
CA ASP A 228 13.80 -5.46 3.26
C ASP A 228 12.96 -6.72 2.98
N ALA A 229 12.65 -7.50 4.03
CA ALA A 229 11.83 -8.71 3.93
C ALA A 229 10.34 -8.39 3.75
N PHE A 230 9.80 -7.40 4.45
CA PHE A 230 8.40 -6.98 4.39
C PHE A 230 8.03 -6.47 2.99
N LEU A 231 8.84 -5.60 2.40
CA LEU A 231 8.59 -5.10 1.04
C LEU A 231 8.67 -6.23 0.01
N SER A 232 9.52 -7.25 0.23
CA SER A 232 9.56 -8.42 -0.65
C SER A 232 8.37 -9.37 -0.43
N GLU A 233 8.02 -9.70 0.81
CA GLU A 233 7.18 -10.85 1.16
C GLU A 233 5.81 -10.49 1.74
N GLY A 234 5.52 -9.20 1.93
CA GLY A 234 4.24 -8.70 2.42
C GLY A 234 4.05 -8.82 3.94
N ALA A 235 2.80 -8.57 4.37
CA ALA A 235 2.41 -8.42 5.77
C ALA A 235 2.71 -9.65 6.66
N LYS A 236 2.82 -10.86 6.10
CA LYS A 236 3.19 -12.05 6.90
C LYS A 236 4.51 -11.90 7.65
N VAL A 237 5.42 -11.06 7.17
CA VAL A 237 6.69 -10.78 7.87
C VAL A 237 6.41 -10.13 9.22
N LEU A 238 5.44 -9.21 9.31
CA LEU A 238 5.08 -8.54 10.55
C LEU A 238 4.57 -9.53 11.61
N PHE A 239 3.72 -10.48 11.20
CA PHE A 239 3.27 -11.56 12.07
C PHE A 239 4.41 -12.46 12.55
N ARG A 240 5.34 -12.82 11.66
CA ARG A 240 6.52 -13.63 12.04
C ARG A 240 7.41 -12.89 13.03
N VAL A 241 7.60 -11.58 12.86
CA VAL A 241 8.34 -10.72 13.79
C VAL A 241 7.63 -10.70 15.14
N GLY A 242 6.33 -10.38 15.19
CA GLY A 242 5.57 -10.36 16.44
C GLY A 242 5.58 -11.70 17.17
N LEU A 243 5.42 -12.82 16.46
CA LEU A 243 5.52 -14.17 17.05
C LEU A 243 6.92 -14.47 17.59
N THR A 244 7.96 -13.95 16.94
CA THR A 244 9.35 -14.09 17.41
C THR A 244 9.55 -13.30 18.70
N LEU A 245 9.05 -12.06 18.78
CA LEU A 245 9.11 -11.26 20.02
C LEU A 245 8.38 -11.94 21.18
N MET A 246 7.20 -12.50 20.91
CA MET A 246 6.44 -13.27 21.90
C MET A 246 7.20 -14.50 22.41
N ARG A 247 7.88 -15.21 21.50
CA ARG A 247 8.72 -16.35 21.88
C ARG A 247 9.94 -15.91 22.70
N LEU A 248 10.60 -14.82 22.32
CA LEU A 248 11.78 -14.32 23.01
C LEU A 248 11.45 -13.82 24.42
N ALA A 249 10.32 -13.15 24.60
CA ALA A 249 9.93 -12.60 25.89
C ALA A 249 9.29 -13.65 26.82
N LEU A 250 8.47 -14.57 26.29
CA LEU A 250 7.58 -15.42 27.09
C LEU A 250 7.67 -16.92 26.73
N GLY A 251 8.64 -17.33 25.92
CA GLY A 251 8.72 -18.70 25.39
C GLY A 251 9.04 -19.76 26.43
N THR A 252 9.85 -19.42 27.43
CA THR A 252 10.27 -20.34 28.51
C THR A 252 9.28 -20.35 29.68
N VAL A 253 9.35 -21.35 30.56
CA VAL A 253 8.47 -21.41 31.74
C VAL A 253 8.87 -20.32 32.72
N GLU A 254 10.17 -20.14 32.91
CA GLU A 254 10.83 -19.22 33.83
C GLU A 254 10.42 -17.77 33.53
N GLN A 255 10.42 -17.39 32.24
CA GLN A 255 9.96 -16.07 31.80
C GLN A 255 8.50 -15.81 32.15
N ARG A 256 7.62 -16.80 31.95
CA ARG A 256 6.19 -16.65 32.24
C ARG A 256 5.91 -16.61 33.73
N THR A 257 6.60 -17.43 34.52
CA THR A 257 6.48 -17.40 35.99
C THR A 257 6.99 -16.09 36.59
N ALA A 258 7.96 -15.45 35.96
CA ALA A 258 8.45 -14.13 36.34
C ALA A 258 7.48 -12.98 36.00
N CYS A 259 6.43 -13.24 35.22
CA CYS A 259 5.45 -12.25 34.76
C CYS A 259 4.02 -12.61 35.24
N PRO A 260 3.72 -12.57 36.55
CA PRO A 260 2.44 -13.03 37.08
C PRO A 260 1.25 -12.15 36.68
N GLY A 261 1.49 -10.90 36.28
CA GLY A 261 0.46 -9.92 35.96
C GLY A 261 0.61 -9.28 34.58
N LEU A 262 -0.33 -8.38 34.28
CA LEU A 262 -0.42 -7.65 33.03
C LEU A 262 0.80 -6.74 32.82
N LEU A 263 1.19 -5.98 33.85
CA LEU A 263 2.26 -4.98 33.74
C LEU A 263 3.63 -5.64 33.56
N GLU A 264 3.92 -6.70 34.31
CA GLU A 264 5.17 -7.46 34.21
C GLU A 264 5.29 -8.10 32.82
N THR A 265 4.18 -8.67 32.32
CA THR A 265 4.15 -9.27 30.99
C THR A 265 4.39 -8.23 29.88
N LEU A 266 3.77 -7.05 29.97
CA LEU A 266 4.03 -5.95 29.03
C LEU A 266 5.45 -5.39 29.17
N GLY A 267 6.00 -5.36 30.39
CA GLY A 267 7.39 -5.00 30.65
C GLY A 267 8.37 -5.96 29.98
N ALA A 268 8.13 -7.28 30.11
CA ALA A 268 8.94 -8.31 29.48
C ALA A 268 8.95 -8.21 27.95
N LEU A 269 7.83 -7.85 27.32
CA LEU A 269 7.76 -7.61 25.87
C LEU A 269 8.63 -6.43 25.42
N ARG A 270 8.82 -5.42 26.28
CA ARG A 270 9.65 -4.23 26.01
C ARG A 270 11.11 -4.41 26.40
N ALA A 271 11.41 -5.35 27.30
CA ALA A 271 12.74 -5.57 27.89
C ALA A 271 13.48 -6.78 27.29
N ILE A 272 13.18 -7.17 26.05
CA ILE A 272 13.92 -8.24 25.37
C ILE A 272 15.40 -7.82 25.23
N PRO A 273 16.37 -8.64 25.64
CA PRO A 273 17.78 -8.28 25.62
C PRO A 273 18.26 -7.85 24.23
N PRO A 274 19.01 -6.73 24.10
CA PRO A 274 19.49 -6.23 22.80
C PRO A 274 20.31 -7.26 22.00
N SER A 275 21.03 -8.16 22.67
CA SER A 275 21.79 -9.24 22.04
C SER A 275 20.90 -10.21 21.24
N GLN A 276 19.65 -10.41 21.66
CA GLN A 276 18.68 -11.25 20.95
C GLN A 276 17.98 -10.50 19.81
N LEU A 277 18.04 -9.17 19.82
CA LEU A 277 17.43 -8.29 18.82
C LEU A 277 18.42 -7.84 17.73
N GLN A 278 19.66 -8.33 17.75
CA GLN A 278 20.63 -8.09 16.69
C GLN A 278 20.17 -8.69 15.36
N GLU A 279 20.39 -7.96 14.28
CA GLU A 279 19.79 -8.21 12.97
C GLU A 279 19.95 -9.63 12.43
N GLU A 280 21.13 -10.24 12.51
CA GLU A 280 21.37 -11.58 11.97
C GLU A 280 20.67 -12.65 12.79
N THR A 281 20.89 -12.63 14.12
CA THR A 281 20.29 -13.57 15.07
C THR A 281 18.77 -13.47 15.07
N PHE A 282 18.24 -12.26 15.10
CA PHE A 282 16.80 -12.01 15.13
C PHE A 282 16.14 -12.45 13.82
N MET A 283 16.67 -12.03 12.66
CA MET A 283 16.07 -12.37 11.37
C MET A 283 16.15 -13.86 11.05
N SER A 284 17.18 -14.56 11.52
CA SER A 284 17.25 -16.03 11.43
C SER A 284 16.04 -16.69 12.12
N GLN A 285 15.68 -16.21 13.32
CA GLN A 285 14.50 -16.69 14.05
C GLN A 285 13.19 -16.30 13.36
N VAL A 286 13.08 -15.07 12.85
CA VAL A 286 11.89 -14.62 12.10
C VAL A 286 11.67 -15.48 10.84
N HIS A 287 12.74 -15.83 10.14
CA HIS A 287 12.64 -16.66 8.93
C HIS A 287 12.28 -18.12 9.22
N SER A 288 12.61 -18.64 10.41
CA SER A 288 12.27 -20.00 10.84
C SER A 288 10.82 -20.18 11.30
N VAL A 289 10.09 -19.08 11.54
CA VAL A 289 8.66 -19.15 11.87
C VAL A 289 7.85 -19.77 10.72
N ALA A 290 7.21 -20.90 11.02
CA ALA A 290 6.37 -21.67 10.10
C ALA A 290 4.99 -21.01 9.87
N LEU A 291 4.99 -19.87 9.20
CA LEU A 291 3.79 -19.13 8.79
C LEU A 291 3.86 -18.81 7.29
N SER A 292 3.15 -19.56 6.45
CA SER A 292 3.07 -19.25 5.02
C SER A 292 2.04 -18.16 4.73
N GLU A 293 2.08 -17.61 3.52
CA GLU A 293 1.05 -16.66 3.06
C GLU A 293 -0.35 -17.29 3.06
N ARG A 294 -0.43 -18.57 2.65
CA ARG A 294 -1.69 -19.31 2.62
C ARG A 294 -2.28 -19.50 4.02
N ASP A 295 -1.42 -19.71 5.01
CA ASP A 295 -1.86 -19.85 6.41
C ASP A 295 -2.40 -18.53 6.94
N LEU A 296 -1.72 -17.41 6.66
CA LEU A 296 -2.19 -16.08 7.06
C LEU A 296 -3.54 -15.75 6.40
N GLN A 297 -3.66 -15.94 5.08
CA GLN A 297 -4.90 -15.69 4.35
C GLN A 297 -6.05 -16.59 4.81
N ARG A 298 -5.75 -17.84 5.22
CA ARG A 298 -6.75 -18.74 5.80
C ARG A 298 -7.25 -18.18 7.13
N GLU A 299 -6.34 -17.75 8.00
CA GLU A 299 -6.71 -17.20 9.30
C GLU A 299 -7.51 -15.91 9.18
N VAL A 300 -7.08 -14.99 8.29
CA VAL A 300 -7.84 -13.76 7.98
C VAL A 300 -9.27 -14.09 7.55
N ARG A 301 -9.46 -15.08 6.68
CA ARG A 301 -10.81 -15.51 6.23
C ARG A 301 -11.64 -16.08 7.38
N ILE A 302 -11.05 -16.85 8.28
CA ILE A 302 -11.73 -17.40 9.45
C ILE A 302 -12.20 -16.27 10.37
N GLN A 303 -11.32 -15.31 10.69
CA GLN A 303 -11.68 -14.21 11.60
C GLN A 303 -12.71 -13.26 10.97
N LEU A 304 -12.62 -13.00 9.66
CA LEU A 304 -13.66 -12.26 8.94
C LEU A 304 -15.04 -12.93 8.99
N ALA A 305 -15.09 -14.28 8.98
CA ALA A 305 -16.35 -15.01 9.08
C ALA A 305 -16.97 -14.96 10.49
N HIS A 306 -16.16 -14.71 11.53
CA HIS A 306 -16.62 -14.57 12.90
C HIS A 306 -17.07 -13.15 13.27
N LEU A 307 -16.75 -12.15 12.45
CA LEU A 307 -17.23 -10.78 12.69
C LEU A 307 -18.77 -10.74 12.63
N PRO A 308 -19.44 -10.24 13.68
CA PRO A 308 -20.89 -10.19 13.71
C PRO A 308 -21.42 -9.32 12.56
N LYS A 309 -22.39 -9.85 11.80
CA LYS A 309 -23.06 -9.15 10.67
C LYS A 309 -23.91 -7.94 11.10
N SER A 310 -23.86 -7.54 12.37
CA SER A 310 -24.85 -6.69 13.03
C SER A 310 -24.29 -5.34 13.51
N SER A 311 -23.46 -4.68 12.69
CA SER A 311 -23.23 -3.24 12.85
C SER A 311 -24.04 -2.50 11.79
N PRO A 312 -24.82 -1.46 12.14
CA PRO A 312 -25.50 -0.62 11.15
C PRO A 312 -24.44 0.18 10.38
N GLY A 313 -24.11 -0.29 9.18
CA GLY A 313 -23.11 0.28 8.29
C GLY A 313 -22.61 -0.78 7.30
N PRO A 314 -22.04 -0.40 6.14
CA PRO A 314 -21.36 -1.36 5.29
C PRO A 314 -20.27 -2.05 6.10
N ALA A 315 -20.34 -3.38 6.23
CA ALA A 315 -19.31 -4.15 6.91
C ALA A 315 -17.97 -3.80 6.22
N PRO A 316 -16.98 -3.24 6.94
CA PRO A 316 -15.72 -2.89 6.33
C PRO A 316 -15.03 -4.21 5.96
N LEU A 317 -15.04 -4.53 4.68
CA LEU A 317 -14.19 -5.59 4.15
C LEU A 317 -12.81 -4.95 4.00
N PRO A 318 -11.81 -5.35 4.81
CA PRO A 318 -10.45 -4.90 4.59
C PRO A 318 -10.10 -5.26 3.15
N GLN A 319 -9.68 -4.28 2.36
CA GLN A 319 -9.29 -4.54 0.98
C GLN A 319 -8.21 -5.63 0.97
N ALA A 320 -8.28 -6.52 -0.03
CA ALA A 320 -7.35 -7.63 -0.12
C ALA A 320 -5.93 -7.09 -0.31
N ARG A 321 -5.07 -7.33 0.68
CA ARG A 321 -3.65 -6.96 0.62
C ARG A 321 -2.91 -7.84 -0.39
N LEU A 322 -1.95 -7.24 -1.07
CA LEU A 322 -1.05 -7.99 -1.94
C LEU A 322 0.07 -8.66 -1.11
N PRO A 323 0.40 -9.94 -1.37
CA PRO A 323 1.34 -10.75 -0.57
C PRO A 323 2.82 -10.39 -0.76
N GLY A 324 3.13 -9.17 -1.24
CA GLY A 324 4.49 -8.65 -1.44
C GLY A 324 4.85 -8.36 -2.91
N ALA A 325 6.15 -8.15 -3.14
CA ALA A 325 6.69 -7.59 -4.38
C ALA A 325 6.30 -8.35 -5.65
N GLN A 326 6.25 -9.69 -5.61
CA GLN A 326 5.88 -10.46 -6.80
C GLN A 326 4.44 -10.18 -7.25
N ALA A 327 3.48 -10.19 -6.32
CA ALA A 327 2.08 -9.97 -6.66
C ALA A 327 1.81 -8.53 -7.09
N ILE A 328 2.51 -7.56 -6.49
CA ILE A 328 2.48 -6.16 -6.92
C ILE A 328 3.01 -6.02 -8.35
N PHE A 329 4.16 -6.63 -8.63
CA PHE A 329 4.72 -6.62 -9.97
C PHE A 329 3.75 -7.23 -11.00
N GLU A 330 3.19 -8.41 -10.72
CA GLU A 330 2.22 -9.09 -11.59
C GLU A 330 0.95 -8.22 -11.81
N SER A 331 0.42 -7.60 -10.75
CA SER A 331 -0.73 -6.69 -10.82
C SER A 331 -0.45 -5.48 -11.72
N GLN A 332 0.73 -4.86 -11.58
CA GLN A 332 1.14 -3.71 -12.40
C GLN A 332 1.34 -4.07 -13.87
N GLN A 333 1.90 -5.24 -14.16
CA GLN A 333 2.04 -5.73 -15.54
C GLN A 333 0.66 -5.97 -16.18
N LEU A 334 -0.28 -6.57 -15.43
CA LEU A 334 -1.65 -6.78 -15.91
C LEU A 334 -2.39 -5.45 -16.16
N ALA A 335 -2.20 -4.45 -15.30
CA ALA A 335 -2.80 -3.12 -15.49
C ALA A 335 -2.29 -2.44 -16.78
N ARG A 336 -0.98 -2.49 -17.03
CA ARG A 336 -0.37 -1.97 -18.26
C ARG A 336 -0.92 -2.64 -19.52
N VAL A 337 -1.05 -3.97 -19.50
CA VAL A 337 -1.62 -4.71 -20.64
C VAL A 337 -3.06 -4.26 -20.89
N ARG A 338 -3.88 -4.14 -19.83
CA ARG A 338 -5.28 -3.69 -19.96
C ARG A 338 -5.39 -2.29 -20.57
N GLU A 339 -4.54 -1.36 -20.16
CA GLU A 339 -4.49 -0.01 -20.73
C GLU A 339 -4.09 -0.03 -22.21
N SER A 340 -3.09 -0.85 -22.58
CA SER A 340 -2.68 -1.01 -23.98
C SER A 340 -3.73 -1.68 -24.88
N THR A 341 -4.65 -2.46 -24.31
CA THR A 341 -5.71 -3.18 -25.04
C THR A 341 -7.04 -2.43 -25.09
N LYS A 342 -7.16 -1.22 -24.51
CA LYS A 342 -8.37 -0.41 -24.73
C LYS A 342 -8.42 0.00 -26.20
N PRO A 343 -9.43 -0.43 -26.99
CA PRO A 343 -9.55 0.04 -28.36
C PRO A 343 -9.72 1.56 -28.34
N GLU A 344 -8.90 2.28 -29.08
CA GLU A 344 -9.15 3.69 -29.40
C GLU A 344 -10.49 3.74 -30.13
N ILE A 345 -11.54 4.20 -29.45
CA ILE A 345 -12.79 4.54 -30.11
C ILE A 345 -12.44 5.72 -31.04
N PRO A 346 -12.52 5.56 -32.38
CA PRO A 346 -12.23 6.67 -33.27
C PRO A 346 -13.24 7.77 -32.94
N ARG A 347 -12.76 8.93 -32.50
CA ARG A 347 -13.61 10.12 -32.40
C ARG A 347 -14.06 10.45 -33.82
N ILE A 348 -15.33 10.21 -34.12
CA ILE A 348 -15.96 10.74 -35.32
C ILE A 348 -15.93 12.26 -35.17
N VAL A 349 -14.98 12.90 -35.84
CA VAL A 349 -14.99 14.35 -36.01
C VAL A 349 -16.09 14.65 -37.02
N VAL A 350 -17.28 14.98 -36.50
CA VAL A 350 -18.33 15.57 -37.33
C VAL A 350 -17.82 16.94 -37.74
N GLN A 351 -17.41 17.09 -39.00
CA GLN A 351 -17.09 18.40 -39.55
C GLN A 351 -18.35 19.28 -39.43
N PRO A 352 -18.23 20.54 -38.98
CA PRO A 352 -19.35 21.47 -39.01
C PRO A 352 -19.90 21.57 -40.44
N PRO A 353 -21.23 21.72 -40.63
CA PRO A 353 -21.80 21.89 -41.96
C PRO A 353 -21.16 23.10 -42.64
N GLU A 354 -20.63 22.91 -43.85
CA GLU A 354 -20.12 24.01 -44.69
C GLU A 354 -21.20 25.09 -44.83
N GLU A 355 -20.84 26.34 -44.56
CA GLU A 355 -21.71 27.49 -44.83
C GLU A 355 -22.11 27.53 -46.32
N PRO A 356 -23.36 27.91 -46.63
CA PRO A 356 -23.84 27.94 -48.00
C PRO A 356 -23.04 28.96 -48.84
N ARG A 357 -22.27 28.45 -49.80
CA ARG A 357 -21.55 29.27 -50.78
C ARG A 357 -22.54 30.14 -51.57
N PRO A 358 -22.21 31.40 -51.89
CA PRO A 358 -23.09 32.28 -52.65
C PRO A 358 -23.31 31.72 -54.08
N PRO A 359 -24.48 31.99 -54.68
CA PRO A 359 -24.86 31.38 -55.95
C PRO A 359 -23.95 31.83 -57.10
N ARG A 360 -23.34 30.86 -57.78
CA ARG A 360 -22.62 31.08 -59.05
C ARG A 360 -23.59 31.59 -60.12
N ARG A 361 -23.22 32.68 -60.80
CA ARG A 361 -23.95 33.22 -61.96
C ARG A 361 -24.06 32.14 -63.06
N LYS A 362 -25.28 31.94 -63.57
CA LYS A 362 -25.58 30.99 -64.65
C LYS A 362 -24.97 31.48 -65.97
N PRO A 363 -24.26 30.63 -66.74
CA PRO A 363 -24.06 30.85 -68.16
C PRO A 363 -25.35 30.49 -68.91
N GLN A 364 -25.80 31.38 -69.81
CA GLN A 364 -26.80 31.07 -70.83
C GLN A 364 -26.18 30.18 -71.90
N THR A 365 -26.84 29.09 -72.29
CA THR A 365 -26.90 28.66 -73.70
C THR A 365 -28.06 27.70 -73.99
N ARG A 366 -28.72 28.04 -75.09
CA ARG A 366 -29.77 27.38 -75.89
C ARG A 366 -29.74 25.83 -75.99
N GLY A 367 -30.88 25.23 -75.67
CA GLY A 367 -31.70 24.33 -76.49
C GLY A 367 -31.10 23.06 -77.14
N LYS A 368 -31.69 21.89 -76.82
CA LYS A 368 -32.47 21.04 -77.74
C LYS A 368 -33.07 19.82 -77.01
N THR A 369 -34.30 19.47 -77.40
CA THR A 369 -35.21 18.41 -76.96
C THR A 369 -34.88 17.04 -77.58
N PHE A 370 -35.15 15.91 -76.89
CA PHE A 370 -36.10 14.84 -77.31
C PHE A 370 -36.05 13.54 -76.44
N HIS A 371 -37.23 13.17 -75.92
CA HIS A 371 -37.96 11.88 -75.77
C HIS A 371 -37.42 10.54 -75.16
N GLY A 372 -38.30 9.98 -74.31
CA GLY A 372 -38.73 8.55 -74.24
C GLY A 372 -38.32 7.79 -72.96
N LEU A 373 -39.14 7.00 -72.23
CA LEU A 373 -40.47 6.40 -72.40
C LEU A 373 -41.03 5.96 -71.01
N LEU A 374 -42.37 6.07 -70.86
CA LEU A 374 -43.39 5.32 -70.09
C LEU A 374 -42.93 4.08 -69.26
N THR A 375 -43.48 3.73 -68.08
CA THR A 375 -44.89 3.36 -67.79
C THR A 375 -45.28 3.34 -66.28
N ARG A 376 -46.59 3.51 -66.04
CA ARG A 376 -47.41 3.50 -64.78
C ARG A 376 -47.50 2.10 -64.10
N SER A 377 -47.91 1.93 -62.82
CA SER A 377 -49.31 2.06 -62.28
C SER A 377 -49.35 1.76 -60.75
N ARG A 378 -49.92 2.61 -59.87
CA ARG A 378 -51.28 2.63 -59.22
C ARG A 378 -51.65 1.36 -58.42
N GLY A 379 -52.20 1.35 -57.18
CA GLY A 379 -52.77 2.30 -56.18
C GLY A 379 -53.22 1.45 -54.94
N PRO A 380 -54.20 1.80 -54.07
CA PRO A 380 -54.77 3.07 -53.60
C PRO A 380 -54.76 3.23 -52.03
N PRO A 381 -55.31 4.32 -51.44
CA PRO A 381 -55.25 4.66 -50.01
C PRO A 381 -56.63 4.60 -49.28
N ILE A 382 -56.65 4.58 -47.94
CA ILE A 382 -57.87 4.88 -47.13
C ILE A 382 -57.51 5.62 -45.82
N GLU A 383 -58.21 6.74 -45.59
CA GLU A 383 -58.24 7.62 -44.41
C GLU A 383 -59.11 7.05 -43.27
N GLY A 384 -58.71 7.19 -42.00
CA GLY A 384 -59.33 8.13 -41.03
C GLY A 384 -60.24 7.40 -40.00
N PRO A 385 -60.78 8.04 -38.94
CA PRO A 385 -60.37 9.26 -38.25
C PRO A 385 -60.32 9.12 -36.69
N SER A 386 -59.98 10.26 -36.08
CA SER A 386 -59.91 10.64 -34.65
C SER A 386 -61.15 10.41 -33.77
N ARG A 387 -60.91 10.21 -32.46
CA ARG A 387 -61.61 10.77 -31.26
C ARG A 387 -61.06 10.04 -30.03
N SER A 388 -60.96 10.53 -28.80
CA SER A 388 -61.12 11.82 -28.10
C SER A 388 -61.00 11.47 -26.61
N HIS A 389 -60.36 12.32 -25.80
CA HIS A 389 -60.63 12.58 -24.36
C HIS A 389 -60.75 11.37 -23.37
N ARG A 390 -60.32 11.41 -22.10
CA ARG A 390 -60.07 12.47 -21.13
C ARG A 390 -59.53 11.80 -19.87
N GLY A 391 -58.71 12.54 -19.13
CA GLY A 391 -58.60 12.46 -17.67
C GLY A 391 -57.80 11.28 -17.11
N SER A 392 -57.24 11.37 -15.91
CA SER A 392 -57.07 12.49 -15.00
C SER A 392 -56.16 11.98 -13.88
N ALA A 393 -55.28 12.85 -13.38
CA ALA A 393 -54.73 12.84 -12.01
C ALA A 393 -53.96 11.58 -11.54
N SER A 394 -53.08 11.62 -10.55
CA SER A 394 -52.26 12.67 -9.94
C SER A 394 -51.23 11.92 -9.10
N PHE A 395 -50.05 12.51 -8.96
CA PHE A 395 -49.21 12.53 -7.76
C PHE A 395 -49.72 11.72 -6.55
N LEU A 396 -48.83 10.88 -5.99
CA LEU A 396 -48.46 10.99 -4.59
C LEU A 396 -47.06 10.41 -4.35
N ASP A 397 -46.24 11.32 -3.83
CA ASP A 397 -45.01 11.18 -3.09
C ASP A 397 -45.18 10.25 -1.88
N THR A 398 -44.21 9.35 -1.61
CA THR A 398 -43.89 8.99 -0.22
C THR A 398 -42.54 8.28 -0.10
N ARG A 399 -41.70 8.91 0.73
CA ARG A 399 -40.50 8.38 1.38
C ARG A 399 -40.79 7.08 2.13
N PHE A 400 -39.83 6.16 2.13
CA PHE A 400 -39.19 5.60 3.33
C PHE A 400 -37.77 5.16 2.99
#